data_AF-A0A5J4K0U9-F1
#
_entry.id   AF-A0A5J4K0U9-F1
#
_cell.length_a   1.000
_cell.length_b   1.000
_cell.length_c   1.000
_cell.angle_alpha   90.00
_cell.angle_beta   90.00
_cell.angle_gamma   90.00
#
_symmetry.space_group_name_H-M   'P 1'
#
loop_
_entity.id
_entity.type
_entity.pdbx_description
1 polymer ?
#
loop_
_entity_poly.entity_id
_entity_poly.type
_entity_poly.pdbx_seq_one_letter_code
_entity_poly.pdbx_strand_id
1 'polypeptide(L)'
;MLIYVQTTMDVNTVMAKIEELDRKLDGGRHQLAIGLTDDATWPLIWYLRDYPNVCLEYPNGCPATAKSIPVIIAGGDSIANGFQQQYAGPNGDYLYHEYQMRSWWDQGYMPPPCIPSAKQRCGPPAPYVGVGPLLWLSYGDNPPPGAHFNPVLAAERIWAWWWQRQPIGQDAGYYPMALLIRKGLGVAP
;
A
#
# COMPACT_ATOMS: atom_id res chain seq x y z
N MET A 1 -6.32 -11.56 16.00
CA MET A 1 -5.96 -10.67 14.89
C MET A 1 -5.61 -9.31 15.46
N LEU A 2 -4.35 -8.89 15.33
CA LEU A 2 -3.90 -7.54 15.69
C LEU A 2 -4.26 -6.61 14.53
N ILE A 3 -4.81 -5.43 14.81
CA ILE A 3 -5.11 -4.42 13.79
C ILE A 3 -4.28 -3.20 14.10
N TYR A 4 -3.35 -2.86 13.21
CA TYR A 4 -2.61 -1.60 13.30
C TYR A 4 -3.52 -0.45 12.86
N VAL A 5 -3.43 0.71 13.53
CA VAL A 5 -4.40 1.82 13.48
C VAL A 5 -4.71 2.35 12.06
N GLN A 6 -3.91 1.99 11.05
CA GLN A 6 -4.02 2.48 9.67
C GLN A 6 -4.16 1.36 8.63
N THR A 7 -4.35 0.10 9.00
CA THR A 7 -4.44 -1.00 8.01
C THR A 7 -5.81 -1.14 7.40
N THR A 8 -5.86 -1.43 6.09
CA THR A 8 -7.12 -1.84 5.44
C THR A 8 -7.44 -3.31 5.72
N MET A 9 -8.62 -3.76 5.28
CA MET A 9 -9.01 -5.17 5.32
C MET A 9 -8.17 -6.07 4.43
N ASP A 10 -7.50 -5.53 3.39
CA ASP A 10 -6.67 -6.33 2.48
C ASP A 10 -5.45 -6.92 3.18
N VAL A 11 -4.98 -6.32 4.28
CA VAL A 11 -3.93 -6.92 5.11
C VAL A 11 -4.37 -8.27 5.65
N ASN A 12 -5.64 -8.43 6.03
CA ASN A 12 -6.16 -9.71 6.49
C ASN A 12 -6.24 -10.72 5.33
N THR A 13 -6.61 -10.26 4.13
CA THR A 13 -6.62 -11.09 2.91
C THR A 13 -5.22 -11.60 2.56
N VAL A 14 -4.22 -10.72 2.60
CA VAL A 14 -2.81 -11.07 2.36
C VAL A 14 -2.31 -12.06 3.41
N MET A 15 -2.58 -11.82 4.69
CA MET A 15 -2.17 -12.73 5.77
C MET A 15 -2.83 -14.11 5.66
N ALA A 16 -4.11 -14.18 5.25
CA ALA A 16 -4.78 -15.45 5.02
C ALA A 16 -4.16 -16.27 3.87
N LYS A 17 -3.68 -15.60 2.81
CA LYS A 17 -2.96 -16.25 1.70
C LYS A 17 -1.59 -16.76 2.15
N ILE A 18 -0.89 -16.00 2.98
CA ILE A 18 0.38 -16.41 3.59
C ILE A 18 0.17 -17.63 4.48
N GLU A 19 -0.87 -17.64 5.31
CA GLU A 19 -1.22 -18.80 6.15
C GLU A 19 -1.59 -20.02 5.31
N GLU A 20 -2.38 -19.86 4.23
CA GLU A 20 -2.68 -20.95 3.31
C GLU A 20 -1.41 -21.54 2.71
N LEU A 21 -0.47 -20.68 2.31
CA LEU A 21 0.79 -21.12 1.72
C LEU A 21 1.71 -21.80 2.74
N ASP A 22 1.81 -21.27 3.96
CA ASP A 22 2.55 -21.90 5.06
C ASP A 22 1.95 -23.26 5.43
N ARG A 23 0.62 -23.42 5.41
CA ARG A 23 -0.03 -24.74 5.57
C ARG A 23 0.37 -25.73 4.48
N LYS A 24 0.49 -25.27 3.24
CA LYS A 24 0.87 -26.12 2.10
C LYS A 24 2.35 -26.51 2.10
N LEU A 25 3.24 -25.58 2.41
CA LEU A 25 4.69 -25.78 2.29
C LEU A 25 5.34 -26.25 3.59
N ASP A 26 4.86 -25.71 4.71
CA ASP A 26 5.52 -25.83 6.02
C ASP A 26 4.63 -26.47 7.08
N GLY A 27 3.41 -26.89 6.71
CA GLY A 27 2.46 -27.57 7.58
C GLY A 27 1.82 -26.68 8.64
N GLY A 28 1.79 -25.35 8.44
CA GLY A 28 1.17 -24.41 9.38
C GLY A 28 2.06 -24.07 10.58
N ARG A 29 3.37 -24.28 10.45
CA ARG A 29 4.36 -24.06 11.52
C ARG A 29 4.99 -22.67 11.48
N HIS A 30 4.48 -21.79 10.63
CA HIS A 30 4.99 -20.44 10.37
C HIS A 30 6.47 -20.45 9.99
N GLN A 31 6.92 -21.43 9.20
CA GLN A 31 8.31 -21.51 8.74
C GLN A 31 8.49 -20.93 7.33
N LEU A 32 7.40 -20.48 6.70
CA LEU A 32 7.43 -19.87 5.39
C LEU A 32 8.44 -18.70 5.37
N ALA A 33 9.39 -18.76 4.43
CA ALA A 33 10.28 -17.65 4.17
C ALA A 33 9.51 -16.52 3.46
N ILE A 34 9.65 -15.29 3.94
CA ILE A 34 8.89 -14.14 3.44
C ILE A 34 9.85 -12.96 3.22
N GLY A 35 9.83 -12.37 2.04
CA GLY A 35 10.59 -11.16 1.72
C GLY A 35 9.70 -9.94 1.93
N LEU A 36 10.16 -8.96 2.69
CA LEU A 36 9.44 -7.73 2.97
C LEU A 36 10.31 -6.55 2.54
N THR A 37 9.81 -5.72 1.62
CA THR A 37 10.53 -4.50 1.23
C THR A 37 10.43 -3.44 2.34
N ASP A 38 11.36 -2.48 2.35
CA ASP A 38 11.44 -1.44 3.39
C ASP A 38 10.12 -0.72 3.64
N ASP A 39 9.48 -0.33 2.54
CA ASP A 39 8.27 0.47 2.48
C ASP A 39 6.98 -0.31 2.79
N ALA A 40 7.06 -1.65 2.83
CA ALA A 40 6.03 -2.55 3.32
C ALA A 40 6.20 -2.94 4.80
N THR A 41 7.36 -2.67 5.41
CA THR A 41 7.71 -3.12 6.77
C THR A 41 6.65 -2.75 7.79
N TRP A 42 6.22 -1.50 7.79
CA TRP A 42 5.13 -1.04 8.64
C TRP A 42 3.85 -1.04 7.82
N PRO A 43 2.80 -1.78 8.17
CA PRO A 43 2.55 -2.37 9.48
C PRO A 43 2.84 -3.87 9.57
N LEU A 44 3.26 -4.51 8.48
CA LEU A 44 3.33 -5.96 8.33
C LEU A 44 4.27 -6.65 9.32
N ILE A 45 5.25 -5.95 9.87
CA ILE A 45 6.11 -6.48 10.93
C ILE A 45 5.32 -6.98 12.16
N TRP A 46 4.17 -6.36 12.47
CA TRP A 46 3.30 -6.84 13.55
C TRP A 46 2.56 -8.12 13.19
N TYR A 47 2.15 -8.25 11.92
CA TYR A 47 1.37 -9.38 11.42
C TYR A 47 2.25 -10.59 11.16
N LEU A 48 3.50 -10.35 10.79
CA LEU A 48 4.51 -11.37 10.50
C LEU A 48 5.36 -11.74 11.73
N ARG A 49 5.05 -11.21 12.92
CA ARG A 49 5.81 -11.45 14.16
C ARG A 49 6.06 -12.93 14.45
N ASP A 50 5.11 -13.79 14.10
CA ASP A 50 5.18 -15.21 14.42
C ASP A 50 5.89 -16.03 13.32
N TYR A 51 6.36 -15.39 12.25
CA TYR A 51 7.18 -15.98 11.18
C TYR A 51 8.66 -15.63 11.42
N PRO A 52 9.53 -16.60 11.77
CA PRO A 52 10.93 -16.35 12.08
C PRO A 52 11.79 -16.15 10.82
N ASN A 53 11.29 -16.54 9.65
CA ASN A 53 12.03 -16.52 8.38
C ASN A 53 11.65 -15.31 7.50
N VAL A 54 11.32 -14.18 8.13
CA VAL A 54 11.05 -12.92 7.44
C VAL A 54 12.37 -12.22 7.15
N CYS A 55 12.63 -11.96 5.88
CA CYS A 55 13.69 -11.06 5.47
C CYS A 55 13.17 -9.64 5.29
N LEU A 56 13.71 -8.71 6.08
CA LEU A 56 13.46 -7.27 5.94
C LEU A 56 14.35 -6.66 4.86
N GLU A 57 13.93 -5.51 4.34
CA GLU A 57 14.66 -4.75 3.32
C GLU A 57 14.94 -5.56 2.03
N TYR A 58 14.03 -6.48 1.67
CA TYR A 58 14.20 -7.35 0.51
C TYR A 58 14.33 -6.53 -0.79
N PRO A 59 15.27 -6.89 -1.71
CA PRO A 59 16.19 -8.04 -1.64
C PRO A 59 17.53 -7.73 -0.95
N ASN A 60 17.81 -6.46 -0.63
CA ASN A 60 19.16 -6.00 -0.26
C ASN A 60 19.53 -6.37 1.18
N GLY A 61 18.57 -6.38 2.11
CA GLY A 61 18.77 -6.80 3.50
C GLY A 61 18.83 -8.31 3.69
N CYS A 62 18.69 -9.09 2.61
CA CYS A 62 18.58 -10.54 2.70
C CYS A 62 19.88 -11.28 2.48
N PRO A 63 20.09 -12.44 3.16
CA PRO A 63 21.18 -13.35 2.83
C PRO A 63 21.14 -13.74 1.34
N ALA A 64 22.31 -13.99 0.73
CA ALA A 64 22.40 -14.35 -0.69
C ALA A 64 21.59 -15.61 -1.08
N THR A 65 21.23 -16.45 -0.10
CA THR A 65 20.36 -17.62 -0.22
C THR A 65 18.88 -17.28 -0.38
N ALA A 66 18.47 -16.02 -0.14
CA ALA A 66 17.10 -15.53 -0.21
C ALA A 66 16.57 -15.29 -1.64
N LYS A 67 17.31 -15.67 -2.68
CA LYS A 67 16.90 -15.46 -4.09
C LYS A 67 15.65 -16.26 -4.49
N SER A 68 15.25 -17.27 -3.70
CA SER A 68 14.10 -18.15 -4.00
C SER A 68 13.06 -18.17 -2.87
N ILE A 69 12.73 -17.00 -2.33
CA ILE A 69 11.68 -16.88 -1.32
C ILE A 69 10.30 -17.16 -1.96
N PRO A 70 9.41 -17.93 -1.31
CA PRO A 70 8.09 -18.26 -1.87
C PRO A 70 7.13 -17.06 -1.95
N VAL A 71 7.26 -16.09 -1.03
CA VAL A 71 6.40 -14.89 -0.95
C VAL A 71 7.23 -13.63 -0.78
N ILE A 72 6.91 -12.59 -1.55
CA ILE A 72 7.42 -11.24 -1.34
C ILE A 72 6.24 -10.30 -1.15
N ILE A 73 6.34 -9.39 -0.20
CA ILE A 73 5.41 -8.28 -0.02
C ILE A 73 6.17 -6.98 -0.27
N ALA A 74 5.72 -6.23 -1.28
CA ALA A 74 6.33 -4.98 -1.70
C ALA A 74 5.43 -3.78 -1.36
N GLY A 75 6.02 -2.66 -0.94
CA GLY A 75 5.29 -1.41 -0.66
C GLY A 75 5.23 -0.47 -1.88
N GLY A 76 4.66 0.72 -1.69
CA GLY A 76 4.40 1.66 -2.78
C GLY A 76 5.63 2.19 -3.51
N ASP A 77 6.74 2.46 -2.83
CA ASP A 77 7.97 2.93 -3.48
C ASP A 77 8.60 1.79 -4.32
N SER A 78 8.58 0.58 -3.79
CA SER A 78 9.03 -0.62 -4.52
C SER A 78 8.18 -0.81 -5.78
N ILE A 79 6.85 -0.80 -5.64
CA ILE A 79 5.90 -0.91 -6.76
C ILE A 79 6.18 0.16 -7.82
N ALA A 80 6.31 1.43 -7.40
CA ALA A 80 6.56 2.56 -8.29
C ALA A 80 7.90 2.46 -9.04
N ASN A 81 8.90 1.80 -8.45
CA ASN A 81 10.23 1.58 -9.03
C ASN A 81 10.33 0.31 -9.89
N GLY A 82 9.19 -0.27 -10.31
CA GLY A 82 9.16 -1.35 -11.31
C GLY A 82 9.33 -2.76 -10.74
N PHE A 83 9.05 -2.96 -9.45
CA PHE A 83 9.14 -4.27 -8.79
C PHE A 83 8.28 -5.34 -9.49
N GLN A 84 7.09 -4.94 -9.98
CA GLN A 84 6.22 -5.82 -10.75
C GLN A 84 6.92 -6.33 -12.01
N GLN A 85 7.54 -5.44 -12.80
CA GLN A 85 8.23 -5.82 -14.03
C GLN A 85 9.43 -6.73 -13.74
N GLN A 86 10.15 -6.46 -12.65
CA GLN A 86 11.32 -7.24 -12.24
C GLN A 86 10.97 -8.68 -11.84
N TYR A 87 9.92 -8.88 -11.03
CA TYR A 87 9.62 -10.20 -10.45
C TYR A 87 8.43 -10.93 -11.10
N ALA A 88 7.48 -10.19 -11.67
CA ALA A 88 6.25 -10.71 -12.27
C ALA A 88 6.07 -10.34 -13.75
N GLY A 89 7.11 -9.79 -14.39
CA GLY A 89 7.15 -9.56 -15.84
C GLY A 89 7.16 -10.85 -16.67
N PRO A 90 7.33 -10.75 -18.00
CA PRO A 90 7.32 -11.91 -18.91
C PRO A 90 8.29 -13.03 -18.53
N ASN A 91 9.46 -12.65 -17.99
CA ASN A 91 10.50 -13.58 -17.53
C ASN A 91 10.56 -13.70 -16.00
N GLY A 92 9.57 -13.15 -15.29
CA GLY A 92 9.50 -13.19 -13.83
C GLY A 92 8.97 -14.52 -13.31
N ASP A 93 9.45 -14.95 -12.15
CA ASP A 93 9.04 -16.21 -11.51
C ASP A 93 7.83 -16.06 -10.56
N TYR A 94 7.25 -14.86 -10.46
CA TYR A 94 6.17 -14.57 -9.51
C TYR A 94 4.87 -14.20 -10.21
N LEU A 95 3.77 -14.53 -9.54
CA LEU A 95 2.46 -13.94 -9.76
C LEU A 95 2.37 -12.64 -8.94
N TYR A 96 1.60 -11.66 -9.40
CA TYR A 96 1.48 -10.34 -8.75
C TYR A 96 0.00 -9.96 -8.55
N HIS A 97 -0.32 -9.42 -7.37
CA HIS A 97 -1.57 -8.71 -7.12
C HIS A 97 -1.32 -7.51 -6.20
N GLU A 98 -1.95 -6.39 -6.51
CA GLU A 98 -1.86 -5.16 -5.71
C GLU A 98 -3.08 -5.02 -4.79
N TYR A 99 -2.83 -4.63 -3.56
CA TYR A 99 -3.76 -4.50 -2.46
C TYR A 99 -3.59 -3.16 -1.77
N GLN A 100 -4.59 -2.75 -0.99
CA GLN A 100 -4.51 -1.56 -0.18
C GLN A 100 -3.84 -1.89 1.17
N MET A 101 -2.63 -1.41 1.44
CA MET A 101 -1.97 -1.72 2.71
C MET A 101 -2.45 -0.83 3.85
N ARG A 102 -2.40 0.48 3.62
CA ARG A 102 -2.80 1.48 4.61
C ARG A 102 -3.87 2.39 4.03
N SER A 103 -4.92 2.61 4.78
CA SER A 103 -5.83 3.72 4.55
C SER A 103 -5.86 4.59 5.79
N TRP A 104 -5.90 5.89 5.56
CA TRP A 104 -6.10 6.88 6.62
C TRP A 104 -7.44 7.57 6.38
N TRP A 105 -7.73 8.66 7.08
CA TRP A 105 -8.75 9.58 6.58
C TRP A 105 -8.37 9.96 5.13
N ASP A 106 -9.39 10.01 4.27
CA ASP A 106 -9.38 10.51 2.90
C ASP A 106 -8.05 11.18 2.50
N GLN A 107 -7.24 10.49 1.68
CA GLN A 107 -6.02 11.07 1.09
C GLN A 107 -6.28 11.67 -0.29
N GLY A 108 -7.53 11.99 -0.64
CA GLY A 108 -7.91 12.74 -1.83
C GLY A 108 -7.33 14.14 -1.92
N TYR A 109 -6.78 14.65 -0.81
CA TYR A 109 -5.94 15.83 -0.81
C TYR A 109 -4.54 15.59 -1.38
N MET A 110 -4.09 14.34 -1.46
CA MET A 110 -2.82 14.01 -2.07
C MET A 110 -3.00 14.05 -3.59
N PRO A 111 -2.26 14.89 -4.31
CA PRO A 111 -2.25 14.82 -5.76
C PRO A 111 -1.78 13.42 -6.18
N PRO A 112 -2.40 12.80 -7.20
CA PRO A 112 -1.98 11.48 -7.66
C PRO A 112 -0.48 11.54 -8.02
N PRO A 113 0.30 10.50 -7.67
CA PRO A 113 1.73 10.50 -7.98
C PRO A 113 1.90 10.65 -9.48
N CYS A 114 2.74 11.60 -9.90
CA CYS A 114 3.08 11.71 -11.30
C CYS A 114 3.87 10.46 -11.71
N ILE A 115 3.33 9.69 -12.65
CA ILE A 115 4.01 8.52 -13.21
C ILE A 115 4.83 9.00 -14.41
N PRO A 116 6.17 8.98 -14.35
CA PRO A 116 6.99 9.39 -15.47
C PRO A 116 6.75 8.46 -16.66
N SER A 117 6.56 9.05 -17.84
CA SER A 117 6.43 8.31 -19.10
C SER A 117 7.33 8.94 -20.16
N ALA A 118 7.52 8.26 -21.28
CA ALA A 118 8.28 8.81 -22.42
C ALA A 118 7.74 10.18 -22.90
N LYS A 119 6.49 10.51 -22.58
CA LYS A 119 5.82 11.78 -22.93
C LYS A 119 5.62 12.72 -21.73
N GLN A 120 5.86 12.27 -20.50
CA GLN A 120 5.57 13.05 -19.29
C GLN A 120 6.75 13.03 -18.33
N ARG A 121 7.40 14.19 -18.20
CA ARG A 121 8.40 14.45 -17.16
C ARG A 121 7.67 14.96 -15.92
N CYS A 122 7.89 14.29 -14.79
CA CYS A 122 7.33 14.72 -13.52
C CYS A 122 8.14 15.89 -12.96
N GLY A 123 7.44 16.94 -12.53
CA GLY A 123 8.04 18.07 -11.81
C GLY A 123 8.35 17.74 -10.35
N PRO A 124 8.82 18.72 -9.55
CA PRO A 124 8.93 18.54 -8.11
C PRO A 124 7.57 18.10 -7.52
N PRO A 125 7.56 17.26 -6.47
CA PRO A 125 6.33 16.77 -5.87
C PRO A 125 5.45 17.96 -5.52
N ALA A 126 4.19 17.95 -5.99
CA ALA A 126 3.23 18.94 -5.54
C ALA A 126 3.08 18.79 -4.01
N PRO A 127 3.10 19.89 -3.25
CA PRO A 127 2.91 19.82 -1.80
C PRO A 127 1.57 19.14 -1.50
N TYR A 128 1.54 18.27 -0.48
CA TYR A 128 0.36 17.52 -0.05
C TYR A 128 -0.66 18.42 0.65
N VAL A 129 -1.24 19.38 -0.09
CA VAL A 129 -2.12 20.42 0.44
C VAL A 129 -3.47 20.44 -0.30
N GLY A 130 -4.56 20.63 0.43
CA GLY A 130 -5.90 20.70 -0.15
C GLY A 130 -6.89 21.41 0.76
N VAL A 131 -7.80 22.21 0.20
CA VAL A 131 -8.80 22.97 0.97
C VAL A 131 -9.95 22.06 1.36
N GLY A 132 -10.19 21.89 2.66
CA GLY A 132 -11.35 21.13 3.14
C GLY A 132 -12.61 21.99 3.29
N PRO A 133 -13.62 21.53 4.04
CA PRO A 133 -14.89 22.25 4.22
C PRO A 133 -14.76 23.62 4.85
N LEU A 134 -13.64 23.89 5.52
CA LEU A 134 -13.26 25.18 6.07
C LEU A 134 -11.76 25.38 5.83
N LEU A 135 -11.31 26.62 5.75
CA LEU A 135 -9.89 26.96 5.52
C LEU A 135 -8.96 26.34 6.57
N TRP A 136 -9.43 26.22 7.82
CA TRP A 136 -8.69 25.60 8.93
C TRP A 136 -8.92 24.09 9.07
N LEU A 137 -9.80 23.55 8.24
CA LEU A 137 -9.97 22.12 8.03
C LEU A 137 -9.34 21.73 6.68
N SER A 138 -8.27 22.41 6.27
CA SER A 138 -7.50 22.04 5.07
C SER A 138 -6.46 20.99 5.43
N TYR A 139 -6.09 20.19 4.44
CA TYR A 139 -5.04 19.18 4.56
C TYR A 139 -3.67 19.83 4.24
N GLY A 140 -2.64 19.46 5.00
CA GLY A 140 -1.28 20.02 4.85
C GLY A 140 -1.10 21.37 5.55
N ASP A 141 -0.34 22.28 4.93
CA ASP A 141 -0.14 23.64 5.45
C ASP A 141 -1.49 24.36 5.58
N ASN A 142 -1.83 24.75 6.81
CA ASN A 142 -3.13 25.31 7.14
C ASN A 142 -3.05 26.84 7.33
N PRO A 143 -3.67 27.66 6.45
CA PRO A 143 -4.26 27.34 5.14
C PRO A 143 -3.24 27.36 3.98
N PRO A 144 -3.51 26.69 2.84
CA PRO A 144 -2.64 26.75 1.68
C PRO A 144 -2.46 28.20 1.18
N PRO A 145 -1.27 28.61 0.70
CA PRO A 145 -1.06 29.96 0.18
C PRO A 145 -2.06 30.29 -0.94
N GLY A 146 -2.84 31.37 -0.75
CA GLY A 146 -3.86 31.80 -1.72
C GLY A 146 -5.20 31.05 -1.66
N ALA A 147 -5.43 30.21 -0.64
CA ALA A 147 -6.70 29.53 -0.46
C ALA A 147 -7.84 30.50 -0.07
N HIS A 148 -8.99 30.35 -0.72
CA HIS A 148 -10.23 31.08 -0.41
C HIS A 148 -11.33 30.11 0.00
N PHE A 149 -12.13 30.51 1.00
CA PHE A 149 -13.27 29.71 1.45
C PHE A 149 -14.35 29.67 0.37
N ASN A 150 -14.79 28.47 -0.01
CA ASN A 150 -15.90 28.25 -0.93
C ASN A 150 -17.14 27.73 -0.18
N PRO A 151 -18.10 28.59 0.18
CA PRO A 151 -19.26 28.21 1.00
C PRO A 151 -20.22 27.26 0.29
N VAL A 152 -20.32 27.33 -1.04
CA VAL A 152 -21.18 26.45 -1.84
C VAL A 152 -20.63 25.04 -1.80
N LEU A 153 -19.34 24.88 -2.12
CA LEU A 153 -18.67 23.58 -2.07
C LEU A 153 -18.71 22.96 -0.67
N ALA A 154 -18.52 23.77 0.38
CA ALA A 154 -18.62 23.30 1.76
C ALA A 154 -20.02 22.76 2.10
N ALA A 155 -21.07 23.49 1.72
CA ALA A 155 -22.45 23.06 1.94
C ALA A 155 -22.78 21.76 1.18
N GLU A 156 -22.36 21.65 -0.08
CA GLU A 156 -22.52 20.44 -0.90
C GLU A 156 -21.85 19.22 -0.27
N ARG A 157 -20.60 19.37 0.20
CA ARG A 157 -19.84 18.28 0.85
C ARG A 157 -20.46 17.86 2.17
N ILE A 158 -20.91 18.81 3.00
CA ILE A 158 -21.62 18.51 4.26
C ILE A 158 -22.94 17.79 3.98
N TRP A 159 -23.69 18.22 2.97
CA TRP A 159 -24.95 17.59 2.57
C TRP A 159 -24.73 16.15 2.10
N ALA A 160 -23.75 15.91 1.24
CA ALA A 160 -23.37 14.59 0.76
C ALA A 160 -22.91 13.67 1.90
N TRP A 161 -22.12 14.19 2.85
CA TRP A 161 -21.73 13.44 4.04
C TRP A 161 -22.93 13.09 4.93
N TRP A 162 -23.82 14.04 5.18
CA TRP A 162 -24.97 13.84 6.06
C TRP A 162 -25.96 12.82 5.50
N TRP A 163 -26.30 12.93 4.21
CA TRP A 163 -27.37 12.12 3.60
C TRP A 163 -26.87 10.89 2.86
N GLN A 164 -25.71 10.96 2.20
CA GLN A 164 -25.19 9.88 1.35
C GLN A 164 -24.04 9.14 2.02
N ARG A 165 -23.63 9.56 3.21
CA ARG A 165 -22.43 9.05 3.92
C ARG A 165 -21.18 9.08 3.05
N GLN A 166 -21.14 10.00 2.08
CA GLN A 166 -19.94 10.23 1.28
C GLN A 166 -18.88 10.89 2.16
N PRO A 167 -17.64 10.40 2.15
CA PRO A 167 -16.56 11.04 2.89
C PRO A 167 -16.32 12.46 2.38
N ILE A 168 -15.86 13.32 3.29
CA ILE A 168 -15.54 14.71 2.98
C ILE A 168 -14.14 14.75 2.34
N GLY A 169 -14.12 14.39 1.05
CA GLY A 169 -13.02 14.39 0.07
C GLY A 169 -12.97 13.07 -0.71
N GLN A 170 -11.81 12.57 -1.16
CA GLN A 170 -11.72 11.36 -2.00
C GLN A 170 -11.40 10.08 -1.19
N ASP A 171 -12.26 9.10 -1.40
CA ASP A 171 -12.17 7.70 -0.99
C ASP A 171 -11.07 6.88 -1.69
N ALA A 172 -10.31 7.49 -2.60
CA ALA A 172 -9.27 6.81 -3.39
C ALA A 172 -7.88 6.78 -2.73
N GLY A 173 -7.72 7.45 -1.58
CA GLY A 173 -6.43 7.62 -0.91
C GLY A 173 -5.98 6.40 -0.10
N TYR A 174 -5.10 5.57 -0.65
CA TYR A 174 -4.46 4.47 0.08
C TYR A 174 -2.98 4.36 -0.26
N TYR A 175 -2.21 3.79 0.68
CA TYR A 175 -0.85 3.35 0.42
C TYR A 175 -0.88 1.89 -0.05
N PRO A 176 -0.39 1.57 -1.26
CA PRO A 176 -0.48 0.22 -1.82
C PRO A 176 0.53 -0.74 -1.18
N MET A 177 0.20 -2.04 -1.24
CA MET A 177 1.17 -3.13 -1.17
C MET A 177 0.91 -4.11 -2.30
N ALA A 178 1.94 -4.84 -2.72
CA ALA A 178 1.81 -5.91 -3.67
C ALA A 178 2.17 -7.23 -2.99
N LEU A 179 1.35 -8.25 -3.19
CA LEU A 179 1.67 -9.62 -2.85
C LEU A 179 2.22 -10.30 -4.09
N LEU A 180 3.43 -10.85 -3.95
CA LEU A 180 4.06 -11.66 -4.98
C LEU A 180 4.22 -13.08 -4.47
N ILE A 181 3.60 -14.04 -5.16
CA ILE A 181 3.72 -15.47 -4.84
C ILE A 181 4.43 -16.16 -6.00
N ARG A 182 5.45 -16.96 -5.69
CA ARG A 182 6.20 -17.70 -6.71
C ARG A 182 5.26 -18.61 -7.51
N LYS A 183 5.44 -18.65 -8.83
CA LYS A 183 4.67 -19.51 -9.74
C LYS A 183 4.82 -20.99 -9.36
N GLY A 184 3.76 -21.75 -9.55
CA GLY A 184 3.74 -23.20 -9.28
C GLY A 184 3.45 -23.60 -7.83
N LEU A 185 3.25 -22.64 -6.92
CA LEU A 185 2.93 -22.94 -5.50
C LEU A 185 1.43 -23.18 -5.24
N GLY A 186 0.56 -23.03 -6.25
CA GLY A 186 -0.87 -23.36 -6.15
C GLY A 186 -1.66 -22.44 -5.21
N VAL A 187 -1.16 -21.23 -4.95
CA VAL A 187 -1.85 -20.13 -4.25
C VAL A 187 -1.70 -18.90 -5.13
N ALA A 188 -2.81 -18.21 -5.42
CA ALA A 188 -2.78 -16.97 -6.17
C ALA A 188 -2.57 -15.77 -5.22
N PRO A 189 -1.72 -14.80 -5.60
CA PRO A 189 -1.54 -13.57 -4.85
C PRO A 189 -2.85 -12.81 -4.73
#